data_AF-A0A7L3LHK5-F1
#
_entry.id   AF-A0A7L3LHK5-F1
#
_cell.length_a   1.000
_cell.length_b   1.000
_cell.length_c   1.000
_cell.angle_alpha   90.00
_cell.angle_beta   90.00
_cell.angle_gamma   90.00
#
_symmetry.space_group_name_H-M   'P 1'
#
loop_
_entity.id
_entity.type
_entity.pdbx_description
1 polymer ?
#
loop_
_entity_poly.entity_id
_entity_poly.type
_entity_poly.pdbx_seq_one_letter_code
_entity_poly.pdbx_strand_id
1 'polypeptide(L)'
;KDSPLLLQQIDALQLSIKHLKNENNLLKGAQMKMELASLTPLQVPKITLPKNRQGEGLATQTLYRKTSQLLETLYQMSANAKVVDMKQAKSGALCWRSSVLEVTLSCSSHLLQDDTMREMVQQQLGASVPTNFGTFPSSSFLKAKQEQEEGMAYYGKVTFPCPPGHGQRHRLLLTPELLHKLHSHFVS
;
A
#
# COMPACT_ATOMS: atom_id res chain seq x y z
N LYS A 1 -32.71 -39.71 39.17
CA LYS A 1 -32.50 -38.47 38.39
C LYS A 1 -31.43 -37.69 39.13
N ASP A 2 -30.29 -37.46 38.49
CA ASP A 2 -29.18 -36.74 39.12
C ASP A 2 -29.60 -35.30 39.47
N SER A 3 -29.02 -34.76 40.54
CA SER A 3 -29.34 -33.41 41.01
C SER A 3 -28.94 -32.38 39.95
N PRO A 4 -29.85 -31.48 39.52
CA PRO A 4 -29.55 -30.48 38.48
C PRO A 4 -28.42 -29.53 38.88
N LEU A 5 -28.27 -29.28 40.19
CA LEU A 5 -27.18 -28.48 40.74
C LEU A 5 -25.81 -29.15 40.55
N LEU A 6 -25.77 -30.49 40.67
CA LEU A 6 -24.54 -31.26 40.50
C LEU A 6 -24.07 -31.25 39.05
N LEU A 7 -24.99 -31.38 38.10
CA LEU A 7 -24.67 -31.29 36.66
C LEU A 7 -24.13 -29.91 36.30
N GLN A 8 -24.75 -28.84 36.80
CA GLN A 8 -24.27 -27.48 36.57
C GLN A 8 -22.86 -27.25 37.16
N GLN A 9 -22.57 -27.84 38.33
CA GLN A 9 -21.24 -27.77 38.94
C GLN A 9 -20.18 -28.53 38.13
N ILE A 10 -20.55 -29.70 37.59
CA ILE A 10 -19.68 -30.47 36.70
C ILE A 10 -19.34 -29.66 35.45
N ASP A 11 -20.32 -29.02 34.82
CA ASP A 11 -20.11 -28.21 33.62
C ASP A 11 -19.19 -27.01 33.89
N ALA A 12 -19.38 -26.32 35.02
CA ALA A 12 -18.52 -25.20 35.42
C ALA A 12 -17.07 -25.63 35.68
N LEU A 13 -16.87 -26.81 36.31
CA LEU A 13 -15.53 -27.37 36.54
C LEU A 13 -14.88 -27.81 35.23
N GLN A 14 -15.62 -28.44 34.32
CA GLN A 14 -15.12 -28.81 33.00
C GLN A 14 -14.63 -27.58 32.21
N LEU A 15 -15.38 -26.47 32.24
CA LEU A 15 -14.97 -25.22 31.62
C LEU A 15 -13.68 -24.68 32.24
N SER A 16 -13.58 -24.70 33.57
CA SER A 16 -12.40 -24.24 34.32
C SER A 16 -11.16 -25.09 33.99
N ILE A 17 -11.30 -26.41 33.94
CA ILE A 17 -10.22 -27.33 33.54
C ILE A 17 -9.78 -27.06 32.10
N LYS A 18 -10.72 -26.83 31.18
CA LYS A 18 -10.40 -26.49 29.79
C LYS A 18 -9.61 -25.18 29.70
N HIS A 19 -10.00 -24.17 30.47
CA HIS A 19 -9.27 -22.90 30.54
C HIS A 19 -7.85 -23.09 31.09
N LEU A 20 -7.69 -23.77 32.23
CA LEU A 20 -6.37 -24.05 32.83
C LEU A 20 -5.47 -24.89 31.92
N LYS A 21 -6.05 -25.84 31.18
CA LYS A 21 -5.34 -26.63 30.17
C LYS A 21 -4.83 -25.76 29.03
N ASN A 22 -5.65 -24.82 28.56
CA ASN A 22 -5.26 -23.89 27.49
C ASN A 22 -4.13 -22.96 27.93
N GLU A 23 -4.23 -22.38 29.14
CA GLU A 23 -3.16 -21.55 29.73
C GLU A 23 -1.85 -22.35 29.86
N ASN A 24 -1.93 -23.57 30.38
CA ASN A 24 -0.77 -24.45 30.47
C ASN A 24 -0.16 -24.75 29.09
N ASN A 25 -0.98 -24.98 28.07
CA ASN A 25 -0.49 -25.23 26.72
C ASN A 25 0.18 -23.99 26.12
N LEU A 26 -0.36 -22.80 26.36
CA LEU A 26 0.25 -21.54 25.93
C LEU A 26 1.62 -21.34 26.58
N LEU A 27 1.72 -21.55 27.89
CA LEU A 27 2.98 -21.41 28.63
C LEU A 27 4.02 -22.46 28.20
N LYS A 28 3.61 -23.72 28.09
CA LYS A 28 4.50 -24.81 27.63
C LYS A 28 4.98 -24.61 26.19
N GLY A 29 4.14 -24.04 25.34
CA GLY A 29 4.46 -23.76 23.93
C GLY A 29 5.10 -22.39 23.69
N ALA A 30 5.32 -21.57 24.72
CA ALA A 30 5.74 -20.18 24.56
C ALA A 30 7.10 -20.05 23.86
N GLN A 31 8.09 -20.86 24.26
CA GLN A 31 9.43 -20.86 23.67
C GLN A 31 9.37 -21.25 22.18
N MET A 32 8.70 -22.35 21.85
CA MET A 32 8.55 -22.81 20.46
C MET A 32 7.84 -21.77 19.59
N LYS A 33 6.81 -21.11 20.13
CA LYS A 33 6.10 -20.02 19.45
C LYS A 33 7.00 -18.82 19.21
N MET A 34 7.87 -18.47 20.16
CA MET A 34 8.82 -17.37 20.04
C MET A 34 9.90 -17.67 18.99
N GLU A 35 10.46 -18.87 19.00
CA GLU A 35 11.45 -19.31 18.00
C GLU A 35 10.85 -19.25 16.58
N LEU A 36 9.62 -19.74 16.41
CA LEU A 36 8.91 -19.65 15.13
C LEU A 36 8.61 -18.20 14.72
N ALA A 37 8.20 -17.35 15.66
CA ALA A 37 7.88 -15.94 15.42
C ALA A 37 9.13 -15.09 15.13
N SER A 38 10.32 -15.56 15.51
CA SER A 38 11.58 -14.88 15.19
C SER A 38 11.98 -15.00 13.71
N LEU A 39 11.38 -15.96 12.98
CA LEU A 39 11.61 -16.15 11.56
C LEU A 39 10.79 -15.15 10.75
N THR A 40 11.33 -14.75 9.58
CA THR A 40 10.62 -13.84 8.68
C THR A 40 9.37 -14.50 8.10
N PRO A 41 8.20 -13.84 8.14
CA PRO A 41 6.96 -14.42 7.64
C PRO A 41 7.03 -14.65 6.13
N LEU A 42 6.69 -15.85 5.68
CA LEU A 42 6.63 -16.18 4.26
C LEU A 42 5.32 -15.69 3.65
N GLN A 43 5.41 -14.65 2.82
CA GLN A 43 4.29 -14.18 2.01
C GLN A 43 4.46 -14.70 0.58
N VAL A 44 3.54 -15.54 0.14
CA VAL A 44 3.57 -16.08 -1.23
C VAL A 44 2.87 -15.09 -2.17
N PRO A 45 3.54 -14.59 -3.21
CA PRO A 45 2.88 -13.74 -4.20
C PRO A 45 1.69 -14.47 -4.83
N LYS A 46 0.56 -13.78 -4.98
CA LYS A 46 -0.60 -14.32 -5.69
C LYS A 46 -0.26 -14.40 -7.19
N ILE A 47 0.18 -15.57 -7.66
CA ILE A 47 0.37 -15.83 -9.08
C ILE A 47 -1.02 -16.01 -9.70
N THR A 48 -1.61 -14.93 -10.19
CA THR A 48 -2.89 -15.01 -10.92
C THR A 48 -2.65 -15.60 -12.30
N LEU A 49 -3.25 -16.76 -12.58
CA LEU A 49 -3.42 -17.28 -13.94
C LEU A 49 -4.20 -16.23 -14.77
N PRO A 50 -3.90 -15.98 -16.06
CA PRO A 50 -4.37 -14.80 -16.80
C PRO A 50 -5.88 -14.52 -16.84
N LYS A 51 -6.72 -15.47 -16.39
CA LYS A 51 -8.18 -15.42 -16.46
C LYS A 51 -8.87 -14.94 -15.18
N ASN A 52 -8.17 -14.80 -14.05
CA ASN A 52 -8.81 -14.45 -12.78
C ASN A 52 -8.34 -13.09 -12.22
N ARG A 53 -8.81 -12.01 -12.84
CA ARG A 53 -8.77 -10.63 -12.30
C ARG A 53 -10.02 -10.31 -11.46
N GLN A 54 -10.64 -11.29 -10.79
CA GLN A 54 -11.88 -11.05 -10.01
C GLN A 54 -11.62 -10.59 -8.57
N GLY A 55 -10.37 -10.34 -8.18
CA GLY A 55 -9.99 -9.92 -6.82
C GLY A 55 -9.82 -8.42 -6.61
N GLU A 56 -9.89 -7.59 -7.65
CA GLU A 56 -9.89 -6.13 -7.50
C GLU A 56 -11.26 -5.67 -7.03
N GLY A 57 -11.31 -4.87 -5.96
CA GLY A 57 -12.55 -4.33 -5.44
C GLY A 57 -13.33 -3.59 -6.54
N LEU A 58 -14.66 -3.72 -6.52
CA LEU A 58 -15.55 -3.04 -7.48
C LEU A 58 -15.31 -1.52 -7.56
N ALA A 59 -14.90 -0.93 -6.44
CA ALA A 59 -14.47 0.47 -6.34
C ALA A 59 -13.18 0.73 -7.14
N THR A 60 -12.14 -0.07 -6.94
CA THR A 60 -10.87 0.02 -7.69
C THR A 60 -11.08 -0.13 -9.20
N GLN A 61 -11.92 -1.07 -9.63
CA GLN A 61 -12.23 -1.27 -11.05
C GLN A 61 -13.01 -0.09 -11.64
N THR A 62 -13.95 0.48 -10.88
CA THR A 62 -14.71 1.66 -11.30
C THR A 62 -13.80 2.87 -11.45
N LEU A 63 -12.90 3.10 -10.48
CA LEU A 63 -11.90 4.17 -10.54
C LEU A 63 -10.98 3.98 -11.74
N TYR A 64 -10.48 2.76 -11.97
CA TYR A 64 -9.65 2.45 -13.14
C TYR A 64 -10.33 2.80 -14.46
N ARG A 65 -11.62 2.44 -14.62
CA ARG A 65 -12.41 2.78 -15.81
C ARG A 65 -12.55 4.30 -15.98
N LYS A 66 -12.90 5.01 -14.91
CA LYS A 66 -13.04 6.48 -14.93
C LYS A 66 -11.72 7.17 -15.31
N THR A 67 -10.61 6.75 -14.71
CA THR A 67 -9.27 7.30 -14.99
C THR A 67 -8.85 7.03 -16.43
N SER A 68 -9.11 5.82 -16.94
CA SER A 68 -8.81 5.46 -18.34
C SER A 68 -9.59 6.31 -19.34
N GLN A 69 -10.89 6.52 -19.09
CA GLN A 69 -11.75 7.36 -19.93
C GLN A 69 -11.31 8.83 -19.92
N LEU A 70 -10.95 9.37 -18.75
CA LEU A 70 -10.44 10.74 -18.65
C LEU A 70 -9.11 10.88 -19.42
N LEU A 71 -8.21 9.91 -19.27
CA LEU A 71 -6.93 9.89 -19.97
C LEU A 71 -7.11 9.87 -21.49
N GLU A 72 -8.00 9.02 -22.02
CA GLU A 72 -8.33 8.99 -23.44
C GLU A 72 -8.88 10.32 -23.94
N THR A 73 -9.78 10.94 -23.17
CA THR A 73 -10.34 12.26 -23.48
C THR A 73 -9.23 13.33 -23.53
N LEU A 74 -8.36 13.37 -22.52
CA LEU A 74 -7.22 14.29 -22.45
C LEU A 74 -6.23 14.08 -23.60
N TYR A 75 -5.95 12.84 -23.99
CA TYR A 75 -5.14 12.54 -25.16
C TYR A 75 -5.79 13.07 -26.45
N GLN A 76 -7.09 12.86 -26.63
CA GLN A 76 -7.78 13.37 -27.80
C GLN A 76 -7.78 14.90 -27.85
N MET A 77 -7.94 15.58 -26.72
CA MET A 77 -7.92 17.06 -26.68
C MET A 77 -6.52 17.63 -26.89
N SER A 78 -5.49 17.03 -26.28
CA SER A 78 -4.10 17.45 -26.48
C SER A 78 -3.63 17.23 -27.92
N ALA A 79 -4.05 16.15 -28.58
CA ALA A 79 -3.74 15.88 -29.98
C ALA A 79 -4.49 16.79 -30.98
N ASN A 80 -5.67 17.32 -30.60
CA ASN A 80 -6.51 18.15 -31.47
C ASN A 80 -6.53 19.64 -31.08
N ALA A 81 -5.53 20.14 -30.37
CA ALA A 81 -5.43 21.54 -30.00
C ALA A 81 -5.29 22.43 -31.25
N LYS A 82 -6.25 23.34 -31.46
CA LYS A 82 -6.24 24.30 -32.58
C LYS A 82 -6.13 25.73 -32.07
N VAL A 83 -5.27 26.53 -32.69
CA VAL A 83 -5.16 27.96 -32.41
C VAL A 83 -6.44 28.66 -32.86
N VAL A 84 -7.03 29.47 -31.98
CA VAL A 84 -8.26 30.22 -32.29
C VAL A 84 -7.89 31.43 -33.16
N ASP A 85 -8.40 31.48 -34.39
CA ASP A 85 -8.23 32.65 -35.26
C ASP A 85 -9.10 33.82 -34.77
N MET A 86 -8.46 34.92 -34.39
CA MET A 86 -9.12 36.11 -33.86
C MET A 86 -9.73 37.01 -34.96
N LYS A 87 -9.52 36.70 -36.24
CA LYS A 87 -10.00 37.55 -37.36
C LYS A 87 -11.48 37.40 -37.69
N GLN A 88 -12.17 36.38 -37.17
CA GLN A 88 -13.63 36.22 -37.35
C GLN A 88 -14.38 36.52 -36.05
N ALA A 89 -15.11 37.64 -36.03
CA ALA A 89 -15.89 38.17 -34.89
C ALA A 89 -17.08 37.29 -34.40
N LYS A 90 -17.16 36.01 -34.79
CA LYS A 90 -18.16 35.06 -34.28
C LYS A 90 -17.64 34.19 -33.11
N SER A 91 -16.43 34.46 -32.61
CA SER A 91 -15.66 33.54 -31.76
C SER A 91 -15.60 33.89 -30.26
N GLY A 92 -16.52 34.70 -29.73
CA GLY A 92 -16.59 34.96 -28.28
C GLY A 92 -17.04 33.71 -27.49
N ALA A 93 -18.02 32.97 -28.01
CA ALA A 93 -18.58 31.79 -27.35
C ALA A 93 -17.67 30.55 -27.36
N LEU A 94 -16.70 30.48 -28.29
CA LEU A 94 -15.79 29.33 -28.39
C LEU A 94 -14.66 29.38 -27.34
N CYS A 95 -14.16 30.58 -27.02
CA CYS A 95 -13.12 30.77 -26.02
C CYS A 95 -13.62 30.47 -24.58
N TRP A 96 -14.81 30.96 -24.24
CA TRP A 96 -15.44 30.68 -22.93
C TRP A 96 -15.74 29.19 -22.77
N ARG A 97 -16.26 28.52 -23.81
CA ARG A 97 -16.50 27.07 -23.78
C ARG A 97 -15.22 26.26 -23.61
N SER A 98 -14.11 26.65 -24.24
CA SER A 98 -12.80 25.99 -24.07
C SER A 98 -12.30 26.11 -22.62
N SER A 99 -12.30 27.32 -22.06
CA SER A 99 -11.84 27.54 -20.67
C SER A 99 -12.68 26.81 -19.62
N VAL A 100 -14.01 26.78 -19.79
CA VAL A 100 -14.92 26.07 -18.87
C VAL A 100 -14.72 24.55 -18.96
N LEU A 101 -14.48 24.01 -20.15
CA LEU A 101 -14.17 22.59 -20.34
C LEU A 101 -12.84 22.22 -19.67
N GLU A 102 -11.78 23.02 -19.89
CA GLU A 102 -10.47 22.82 -19.23
C GLU A 102 -10.58 22.82 -17.70
N VAL A 103 -11.29 23.80 -17.12
CA VAL A 103 -11.51 23.87 -15.68
C VAL A 103 -12.30 22.66 -15.17
N THR A 104 -13.33 22.23 -15.89
CA THR A 104 -14.14 21.06 -15.52
C THR A 104 -13.31 19.77 -15.54
N LEU A 105 -12.42 19.62 -16.52
CA LEU A 105 -11.53 18.46 -16.65
C LEU A 105 -10.42 18.46 -15.60
N SER A 106 -9.86 19.63 -15.28
CA SER A 106 -8.91 19.77 -14.19
C SER A 106 -9.56 19.41 -12.85
N CYS A 107 -10.80 19.87 -12.62
CA CYS A 107 -11.56 19.57 -11.41
C CYS A 107 -11.86 18.07 -11.29
N SER A 108 -12.29 17.41 -12.37
CA SER A 108 -12.52 15.97 -12.36
C SER A 108 -11.24 15.15 -12.14
N SER A 109 -10.10 15.62 -12.65
CA SER A 109 -8.79 15.01 -12.37
C SER A 109 -8.44 15.05 -10.89
N HIS A 110 -8.59 16.21 -10.24
CA HIS A 110 -8.33 16.34 -8.80
C HIS A 110 -9.26 15.47 -7.94
N LEU A 111 -10.54 15.38 -8.31
CA LEU A 111 -11.49 14.49 -7.61
C LEU A 111 -11.10 13.02 -7.75
N LEU A 112 -10.71 12.58 -8.95
CA LEU A 112 -10.24 11.21 -9.17
C LEU A 112 -8.93 10.92 -8.42
N GLN A 113 -8.05 11.91 -8.28
CA GLN A 113 -6.84 11.78 -7.47
C GLN A 113 -7.17 11.57 -5.98
N ASP A 114 -8.12 12.35 -5.42
CA ASP A 114 -8.57 12.17 -4.02
C ASP A 114 -9.22 10.80 -3.82
N ASP A 115 -10.13 10.41 -4.71
CA ASP A 115 -10.80 9.11 -4.66
C ASP A 115 -9.79 7.95 -4.77
N THR A 116 -8.79 8.08 -5.64
CA THR A 116 -7.72 7.08 -5.79
C THR A 116 -6.88 6.99 -4.52
N MET A 117 -6.48 8.12 -3.94
CA MET A 117 -5.75 8.15 -2.67
C MET A 117 -6.55 7.50 -1.55
N ARG A 118 -7.84 7.83 -1.45
CA ARG A 118 -8.77 7.25 -0.47
C ARG A 118 -8.89 5.74 -0.62
N GLU A 119 -9.08 5.25 -1.84
CA GLU A 119 -9.14 3.82 -2.14
C GLU A 119 -7.82 3.12 -1.78
N MET A 120 -6.67 3.69 -2.14
CA MET A 120 -5.36 3.14 -1.80
C MET A 120 -5.16 3.00 -0.28
N VAL A 121 -5.59 4.01 0.49
CA VAL A 121 -5.52 4.00 1.96
C VAL A 121 -6.43 2.92 2.56
N GLN A 122 -7.59 2.66 1.95
CA GLN A 122 -8.51 1.60 2.40
C GLN A 122 -7.99 0.19 2.11
N GLN A 123 -7.31 -0.01 0.98
CA GLN A 123 -6.75 -1.31 0.60
C GLN A 123 -5.52 -1.71 1.43
N GLN A 124 -4.73 -0.74 1.90
CA GLN A 124 -3.51 -1.01 2.64
C GLN A 124 -3.74 -1.04 4.16
N LEU A 125 -3.52 -2.21 4.76
CA LEU A 125 -3.59 -2.39 6.21
C LEU A 125 -2.66 -1.40 6.93
N GLY A 126 -3.20 -0.65 7.90
CA GLY A 126 -2.45 0.34 8.69
C GLY A 126 -2.16 1.67 7.98
N ALA A 127 -2.64 1.87 6.75
CA ALA A 127 -2.45 3.13 6.03
C ALA A 127 -3.41 4.24 6.48
N SER A 128 -4.51 3.92 7.17
CA SER A 128 -5.49 4.89 7.66
C SER A 128 -5.36 5.18 9.16
N VAL A 129 -5.67 6.41 9.55
CA VAL A 129 -5.92 6.78 10.94
C VAL A 129 -7.34 6.34 11.35
N PRO A 130 -7.56 5.76 12.55
CA PRO A 130 -8.89 5.41 13.03
C PRO A 130 -9.67 6.70 13.39
N THR A 131 -10.65 7.07 12.56
CA THR A 131 -11.50 8.24 12.80
C THR A 131 -12.96 7.94 12.43
N ASN A 132 -13.90 8.68 13.03
CA ASN A 132 -15.34 8.50 12.79
C ASN A 132 -15.88 9.34 11.61
N PHE A 133 -15.08 10.28 11.09
CA PHE A 133 -15.53 11.26 10.11
C PHE A 133 -15.17 10.90 8.67
N GLY A 134 -14.25 9.97 8.46
CA GLY A 134 -13.85 9.54 7.12
C GLY A 134 -12.53 8.76 7.11
N THR A 135 -12.08 8.45 5.90
CA THR A 135 -10.78 7.84 5.66
C THR A 135 -9.73 8.94 5.53
N PHE A 136 -8.73 8.91 6.40
CA PHE A 136 -7.59 9.83 6.36
C PHE A 136 -6.28 9.04 6.34
N PRO A 137 -5.33 9.38 5.45
CA PRO A 137 -4.04 8.73 5.40
C PRO A 137 -3.23 8.97 6.68
N SER A 138 -2.48 7.97 7.11
CA SER A 138 -1.52 8.10 8.20
C SER A 138 -0.27 8.85 7.74
N SER A 139 0.38 9.57 8.65
CA SER A 139 1.63 10.29 8.34
C SER A 139 2.71 9.34 7.81
N SER A 140 2.83 8.15 8.40
CA SER A 140 3.80 7.13 7.97
C SER A 140 3.53 6.65 6.54
N PHE A 141 2.25 6.50 6.17
CA PHE A 141 1.87 6.12 4.81
C PHE A 141 2.26 7.19 3.79
N LEU A 142 1.99 8.48 4.08
CA LEU A 142 2.36 9.58 3.19
C LEU A 142 3.88 9.68 3.01
N LYS A 143 4.65 9.56 4.10
CA LYS A 143 6.12 9.56 4.04
C LYS A 143 6.64 8.39 3.21
N ALA A 144 6.13 7.19 3.42
CA ALA A 144 6.53 6.01 2.65
C ALA A 144 6.18 6.15 1.16
N LYS A 145 5.07 6.82 0.82
CA LYS A 145 4.71 7.12 -0.57
C LYS A 145 5.64 8.13 -1.22
N GLN A 146 6.01 9.18 -0.50
CA GLN A 146 6.99 10.15 -0.96
C GLN A 146 8.37 9.49 -1.19
N GLU A 147 8.84 8.67 -0.24
CA GLU A 147 10.10 7.91 -0.40
C GLU A 147 10.03 6.91 -1.58
N GLN A 148 8.84 6.36 -1.87
CA GLN A 148 8.63 5.51 -3.03
C GLN A 148 8.79 6.28 -4.36
N GLU A 149 8.36 7.54 -4.40
CA GLU A 149 8.49 8.42 -5.58
C GLU A 149 9.92 8.97 -5.74
N GLU A 150 10.55 9.38 -4.65
CA GLU A 150 11.94 9.87 -4.64
C GLU A 150 12.95 8.75 -4.92
N GLY A 151 12.57 7.50 -4.66
CA GLY A 151 13.38 6.32 -4.87
C GLY A 151 14.36 6.05 -3.72
N MET A 152 15.24 5.07 -3.91
CA MET A 152 16.13 4.60 -2.84
C MET A 152 17.22 5.62 -2.51
N ALA A 153 17.25 6.04 -1.24
CA ALA A 153 18.27 6.94 -0.73
C ALA A 153 19.67 6.31 -0.74
N TYR A 154 20.67 7.07 -1.20
CA TYR A 154 22.06 6.64 -1.19
C TYR A 154 22.67 6.84 0.20
N TYR A 155 23.05 5.73 0.86
CA TYR A 155 23.57 5.78 2.24
C TYR A 155 25.11 5.87 2.31
N GLY A 156 25.86 5.29 1.36
CA GLY A 156 27.32 5.30 1.43
C GLY A 156 28.06 4.44 0.40
N LYS A 157 29.39 4.35 0.55
CA LYS A 157 30.27 3.56 -0.33
C LYS A 157 31.19 2.69 0.52
N VAL A 158 31.29 1.41 0.17
CA VAL A 158 32.32 0.50 0.67
C VAL A 158 33.25 0.15 -0.48
N THR A 159 34.55 0.18 -0.23
CA THR A 159 35.58 -0.13 -1.24
C THR A 159 36.34 -1.38 -0.84
N PHE A 160 36.54 -2.27 -1.79
CA PHE A 160 37.35 -3.47 -1.62
C PHE A 160 38.65 -3.35 -2.42
N PRO A 161 39.77 -3.86 -1.92
CA PRO A 161 41.01 -3.90 -2.68
C PRO A 161 40.83 -4.81 -3.90
N CYS A 162 41.15 -4.30 -5.09
CA CYS A 162 41.03 -5.04 -6.34
C CYS A 162 42.26 -4.77 -7.24
N PRO A 163 42.67 -5.76 -8.05
CA PRO A 163 43.76 -5.57 -9.00
C PRO A 163 43.40 -4.53 -10.07
N PRO A 164 44.40 -3.85 -10.66
CA PRO A 164 44.18 -2.83 -11.67
C PRO A 164 43.36 -3.40 -12.86
N GLY A 165 42.41 -2.60 -13.35
CA GLY A 165 41.51 -2.99 -14.44
C GLY A 165 40.28 -3.81 -14.04
N HIS A 166 40.16 -4.26 -12.79
CA HIS A 166 39.04 -5.10 -12.32
C HIS A 166 38.04 -4.36 -11.42
N GLY A 167 38.10 -3.03 -11.36
CA GLY A 167 37.20 -2.24 -10.53
C GLY A 167 35.75 -2.32 -11.05
N GLN A 168 34.84 -2.91 -10.27
CA GLN A 168 33.42 -2.94 -10.58
C GLN A 168 32.61 -2.17 -9.54
N ARG A 169 31.68 -1.33 -10.00
CA ARG A 169 30.75 -0.60 -9.14
C ARG A 169 29.42 -1.35 -9.07
N HIS A 170 29.09 -1.81 -7.87
CA HIS A 170 27.81 -2.47 -7.59
C HIS A 170 26.88 -1.52 -6.83
N ARG A 171 25.62 -1.45 -7.23
CA ARG A 171 24.56 -0.80 -6.47
C ARG A 171 23.85 -1.87 -5.65
N LEU A 172 24.05 -1.83 -4.34
CA LEU A 172 23.46 -2.79 -3.41
C LEU A 172 22.27 -2.15 -2.71
N LEU A 173 21.19 -2.92 -2.59
CA LEU A 173 20.00 -2.54 -1.86
C LEU A 173 19.96 -3.35 -0.58
N LEU A 174 20.00 -2.65 0.55
CA LEU A 174 20.05 -3.26 1.87
C LEU A 174 18.86 -2.79 2.67
N THR A 175 18.24 -3.71 3.40
CA THR A 175 17.28 -3.34 4.44
C THR A 175 18.03 -2.78 5.65
N PRO A 176 17.37 -1.97 6.50
CA PRO A 176 17.99 -1.44 7.70
C PRO A 176 18.62 -2.52 8.60
N GLU A 177 18.03 -3.72 8.71
CA GLU A 177 18.59 -4.79 9.53
C GLU A 177 19.89 -5.35 8.95
N LEU A 178 19.95 -5.53 7.63
CA LEU A 178 21.16 -5.99 6.95
C LEU A 178 22.28 -4.97 7.02
N LEU A 179 21.94 -3.67 6.92
CA LEU A 179 22.91 -2.59 7.07
C LEU A 179 23.52 -2.55 8.47
N HIS A 180 22.71 -2.73 9.53
CA HIS A 180 23.21 -2.81 10.90
C HIS A 180 24.15 -4.02 11.10
N LYS A 181 23.78 -5.19 10.55
CA LYS A 181 24.63 -6.39 10.61
C LYS A 181 25.97 -6.20 9.89
N LEU A 182 25.93 -5.56 8.72
CA LEU A 182 27.14 -5.23 7.96
C LEU A 182 28.02 -4.27 8.77
N HIS A 183 27.44 -3.20 9.32
CA HIS A 183 28.16 -2.26 10.16
C HIS A 183 28.80 -2.93 11.39
N SER A 184 28.06 -3.80 12.10
CA SER A 184 28.63 -4.54 13.24
C SER A 184 29.80 -5.45 12.86
N HIS A 185 29.84 -5.95 11.63
CA HIS A 185 30.94 -6.82 11.17
C HIS A 185 32.19 -6.03 10.77
N PHE A 186 32.05 -4.79 10.29
CA PHE A 186 33.19 -3.99 9.81
C PHE A 186 33.74 -3.01 10.85
N VAL A 187 32.96 -2.66 11.88
CA VAL A 187 33.33 -1.62 12.88
C VAL A 187 33.67 -2.22 14.25
N SER A 188 33.41 -3.50 14.49
CA SER A 188 33.74 -4.17 15.76
C SER A 188 35.20 -4.59 15.88
#